data_AF-A0A8M1KPS5-F1
#
_entry.id   AF-A0A8M1KPS5-F1
#
_cell.length_a   1.000
_cell.length_b   1.000
_cell.length_c   1.000
_cell.angle_alpha   90.00
_cell.angle_beta   90.00
_cell.angle_gamma   90.00
#
_symmetry.space_group_name_H-M   'P 1'
#
loop_
_entity.id
_entity.type
_entity.pdbx_description
1 polymer ?
#
loop_
_entity_poly.entity_id
_entity_poly.type
_entity_poly.pdbx_seq_one_letter_code
_entity_poly.pdbx_strand_id
1 'polypeptide(L)'
;MKIRVAELIVILELCVVLVHFTNGEVSLTGRSEALYAVNKGSYCNVTGVWRSDQGSLLHLHAVGSILKGFYMTTVESSPGAAGSHGEAGLTGFVSEGAQSTVTFSVLWEQGSCTSWVGQCFTMPNGERVLKTHWMLRSVAKNPAENWMSTRFGEDNFTFVPVNEK
;
A
#
# COMPACT_ATOMS: atom_id res chain seq x y z
N MET A 1 28.63 -17.86 -52.46
CA MET A 1 27.28 -17.32 -52.14
C MET A 1 27.19 -17.18 -50.62
N LYS A 2 27.22 -15.95 -50.08
CA LYS A 2 27.15 -15.71 -48.63
C LYS A 2 25.71 -15.92 -48.16
N ILE A 3 25.45 -16.98 -47.42
CA ILE A 3 24.16 -17.19 -46.75
C ILE A 3 24.16 -16.27 -45.52
N ARG A 4 23.19 -15.35 -45.44
CA ARG A 4 22.98 -14.54 -44.23
C ARG A 4 22.25 -15.43 -43.22
N VAL A 5 22.81 -15.55 -42.02
CA VAL A 5 22.17 -16.23 -40.88
C VAL A 5 21.02 -15.33 -40.42
N ALA A 6 19.80 -15.86 -40.42
CA ALA A 6 18.64 -15.18 -39.84
C ALA A 6 18.52 -15.64 -38.38
N GLU A 7 18.73 -14.73 -37.43
CA GLU A 7 18.44 -14.94 -36.01
C GLU A 7 16.97 -14.57 -35.76
N LEU A 8 16.21 -15.48 -35.16
CA LEU A 8 14.81 -15.26 -34.79
C LEU A 8 14.69 -15.29 -33.26
N ILE A 9 14.24 -14.20 -32.66
CA ILE A 9 13.98 -14.10 -31.21
C ILE A 9 12.53 -14.50 -30.97
N VAL A 10 12.30 -15.58 -30.22
CA VAL A 10 10.97 -16.00 -29.78
C VAL A 10 10.84 -15.68 -28.29
N ILE A 11 9.87 -14.83 -27.94
CA ILE A 11 9.53 -14.52 -26.55
C ILE A 11 8.32 -15.38 -26.18
N LEU A 12 8.54 -16.38 -25.33
CA LEU A 12 7.49 -17.12 -24.64
C LEU A 12 7.55 -16.74 -23.16
N GLU A 13 6.39 -16.53 -22.54
CA GLU A 13 6.22 -15.96 -21.20
C GLU A 13 7.38 -16.23 -20.23
N LEU A 14 8.30 -15.24 -20.15
CA LEU A 14 9.46 -15.13 -19.26
C LEU A 14 10.78 -15.85 -19.64
N CYS A 15 10.94 -16.38 -20.86
CA CYS A 15 12.24 -16.88 -21.35
C CYS A 15 12.66 -16.28 -22.70
N VAL A 16 13.92 -15.81 -22.79
CA VAL A 16 14.57 -15.48 -24.07
C VAL A 16 15.41 -16.69 -24.48
N VAL A 17 15.00 -17.36 -25.56
CA VAL A 17 15.73 -18.50 -26.12
C VAL A 17 16.35 -18.09 -27.45
N LEU A 18 17.67 -18.24 -27.57
CA LEU A 18 18.37 -18.03 -28.84
C LEU A 18 18.37 -19.35 -29.62
N VAL A 19 17.74 -19.33 -30.80
CA VAL A 19 17.62 -20.49 -31.67
C VAL A 19 18.60 -20.33 -32.83
N HIS A 20 19.57 -21.24 -32.93
CA HIS A 20 20.50 -21.29 -34.07
C HIS A 20 20.08 -22.40 -35.03
N PHE A 21 20.05 -22.08 -36.32
CA PHE A 21 19.81 -23.05 -37.40
C PHE A 21 21.10 -23.28 -38.17
N THR A 22 21.66 -24.49 -38.07
CA THR A 22 22.78 -24.92 -38.91
C THR A 22 22.54 -26.32 -39.44
N ASN A 23 22.62 -26.50 -40.75
CA ASN A 23 22.59 -27.80 -41.44
C ASN A 23 21.45 -28.76 -41.01
N GLY A 24 20.26 -28.22 -40.79
CA GLY A 24 19.05 -29.02 -40.53
C GLY A 24 18.85 -29.44 -39.06
N GLU A 25 19.77 -29.12 -38.16
CA GLU A 25 19.59 -29.32 -36.71
C GLU A 25 19.21 -28.00 -36.01
N VAL A 26 18.29 -28.11 -35.05
CA VAL A 26 17.87 -27.01 -34.17
C VAL A 26 18.56 -27.19 -32.82
N SER A 27 19.40 -26.22 -32.44
CA SER A 27 20.03 -26.20 -31.12
C SER A 27 19.44 -25.07 -30.27
N LEU A 28 19.00 -25.41 -29.05
CA LEU A 28 18.50 -24.46 -28.06
C LEU A 28 19.61 -24.24 -27.03
N THR A 29 20.12 -23.01 -26.94
CA THR A 29 21.01 -22.62 -25.83
C THR A 29 20.27 -21.65 -24.93
N GLY A 30 19.94 -22.11 -23.72
CA GLY A 30 19.28 -21.32 -22.69
C GLY A 30 20.27 -21.03 -21.57
N ARG A 31 20.48 -19.74 -21.26
CA ARG A 31 21.18 -19.34 -20.04
C ARG A 31 20.17 -19.36 -18.88
N SER A 32 19.99 -20.52 -18.28
CA SER A 32 19.28 -20.65 -17.00
C SER A 32 20.22 -20.23 -15.87
N GLU A 33 19.67 -19.55 -14.88
CA GLU A 33 20.29 -19.21 -13.58
C GLU A 33 21.31 -18.06 -13.56
N ALA A 34 20.84 -16.85 -13.83
CA ALA A 34 21.02 -15.82 -12.80
C ALA A 34 19.70 -15.73 -12.08
N LEU A 35 19.62 -16.33 -10.89
CA LEU A 35 18.56 -16.10 -9.94
C LEU A 35 18.32 -14.59 -9.85
N TYR A 36 17.28 -14.10 -10.54
CA TYR A 36 16.33 -13.28 -9.85
C TYR A 36 15.84 -14.13 -8.68
N ALA A 37 16.62 -14.12 -7.60
CA ALA A 37 15.99 -13.85 -6.33
C ALA A 37 15.22 -12.56 -6.58
N VAL A 38 13.97 -12.70 -7.05
CA VAL A 38 12.89 -12.05 -6.34
C VAL A 38 13.14 -12.48 -4.91
N ASN A 39 13.99 -11.71 -4.22
CA ASN A 39 13.90 -11.55 -2.79
C ASN A 39 12.40 -11.44 -2.61
N LYS A 40 11.75 -12.46 -2.02
CA LYS A 40 10.31 -12.42 -1.74
C LYS A 40 10.12 -11.05 -1.11
N GLY A 41 9.71 -10.06 -1.89
CA GLY A 41 9.76 -8.67 -1.47
C GLY A 41 8.90 -8.69 -0.24
N SER A 42 9.51 -8.51 0.92
CA SER A 42 8.91 -8.95 2.18
C SER A 42 7.53 -8.34 2.23
N TYR A 43 6.53 -9.21 2.13
CA TYR A 43 5.17 -8.78 1.82
C TYR A 43 4.72 -7.82 2.91
N CYS A 44 4.41 -6.58 2.54
CA CYS A 44 3.97 -5.58 3.49
C CYS A 44 2.51 -5.84 3.86
N ASN A 45 2.31 -6.78 4.78
CA ASN A 45 0.99 -7.08 5.30
C ASN A 45 0.47 -5.85 6.08
N VAL A 46 -0.68 -5.32 5.68
CA VAL A 46 -1.29 -4.15 6.33
C VAL A 46 -2.07 -4.50 7.61
N THR A 47 -2.38 -5.78 7.83
CA THR A 47 -3.13 -6.23 9.01
C THR A 47 -2.28 -6.13 10.28
N GLY A 48 -2.83 -5.50 11.31
CA GLY A 48 -2.21 -5.32 12.62
C GLY A 48 -2.41 -3.91 13.18
N VAL A 49 -1.53 -3.51 14.10
CA VAL A 49 -1.56 -2.21 14.77
C VAL A 49 -0.44 -1.34 14.24
N TRP A 50 -0.76 -0.08 13.97
CA TRP A 50 0.14 0.92 13.43
C TRP A 50 0.11 2.15 14.30
N ARG A 51 1.25 2.82 14.49
CA ARG A 51 1.36 4.07 15.24
C ARG A 51 1.81 5.19 14.31
N SER A 52 1.10 6.30 14.30
CA SER A 52 1.49 7.50 13.56
C SER A 52 2.63 8.26 14.26
N ASP A 53 3.31 9.15 13.54
CA ASP A 53 4.28 10.10 14.12
C ASP A 53 3.67 10.98 15.24
N GLN A 54 2.34 11.19 15.23
CA GLN A 54 1.61 11.96 16.24
C GLN A 54 1.13 11.10 17.43
N GLY A 55 1.40 9.80 17.42
CA GLY A 55 1.01 8.86 18.47
C GLY A 55 -0.38 8.22 18.30
N SER A 56 -1.19 8.66 17.33
CA SER A 56 -2.46 8.01 16.98
C SER A 56 -2.26 6.54 16.59
N LEU A 57 -3.21 5.69 16.93
CA LEU A 57 -3.19 4.26 16.65
C LEU A 57 -4.17 3.90 15.53
N LEU A 58 -3.71 3.08 14.60
CA LEU A 58 -4.48 2.57 13.48
C LEU A 58 -4.52 1.04 13.56
N HIS A 59 -5.71 0.49 13.74
CA HIS A 59 -5.95 -0.94 13.79
C HIS A 59 -6.56 -1.39 12.47
N LEU A 60 -5.87 -2.28 11.76
CA LEU A 60 -6.28 -2.77 10.45
C LEU A 60 -6.48 -4.28 10.45
N HIS A 61 -7.55 -4.70 9.80
CA HIS A 61 -7.88 -6.09 9.55
C HIS A 61 -8.38 -6.25 8.11
N ALA A 62 -7.64 -7.02 7.30
CA ALA A 62 -7.99 -7.30 5.92
C ALA A 62 -8.82 -8.60 5.79
N VAL A 63 -9.92 -8.54 5.03
CA VAL A 63 -10.70 -9.71 4.58
C VAL A 63 -10.81 -9.67 3.06
N GLY A 64 -9.96 -10.46 2.39
CA GLY A 64 -9.73 -10.29 0.96
C GLY A 64 -9.16 -8.89 0.67
N SER A 65 -9.76 -8.16 -0.26
CA SER A 65 -9.38 -6.79 -0.60
C SER A 65 -10.03 -5.72 0.30
N ILE A 66 -10.89 -6.09 1.25
CA ILE A 66 -11.61 -5.16 2.12
C ILE A 66 -10.81 -4.93 3.41
N LEU A 67 -10.59 -3.67 3.77
CA LEU A 67 -10.03 -3.26 5.06
C LEU A 67 -11.14 -2.85 6.03
N LYS A 68 -11.01 -3.31 7.28
CA LYS A 68 -11.83 -2.90 8.42
C LYS A 68 -10.95 -2.62 9.61
N GLY A 69 -11.49 -1.91 10.60
CA GLY A 69 -10.86 -1.75 11.91
C GLY A 69 -11.31 -0.47 12.58
N PHE A 70 -10.39 0.19 13.28
CA PHE A 70 -10.66 1.45 13.96
C PHE A 70 -9.39 2.32 14.03
N TYR A 71 -9.61 3.62 14.12
CA TYR A 71 -8.57 4.63 14.28
C TYR A 71 -8.78 5.32 15.63
N MET A 72 -7.73 5.44 16.42
CA MET A 72 -7.71 6.17 17.69
C MET A 72 -6.80 7.38 17.56
N THR A 73 -7.37 8.58 17.58
CA THR A 73 -6.58 9.81 17.45
C THR A 73 -6.08 10.34 18.78
N THR A 74 -4.86 10.84 18.82
CA THR A 74 -4.31 11.62 19.95
C THR A 74 -4.54 13.12 19.79
N VAL A 75 -5.04 13.55 18.62
CA VAL A 75 -5.25 14.96 18.26
C VAL A 75 -6.65 15.19 17.70
N GLU A 76 -7.21 16.35 17.95
CA GLU A 76 -8.50 16.76 17.41
C GLU A 76 -8.52 18.25 17.07
N SER A 77 -9.34 18.64 16.09
CA SER A 77 -9.41 20.03 15.63
C SER A 77 -10.13 20.97 16.61
N SER A 78 -10.97 20.42 17.47
CA SER A 78 -11.62 21.10 18.59
C SER A 78 -11.98 20.05 19.65
N PRO A 79 -12.06 20.43 20.94
CA PRO A 79 -12.38 19.49 22.02
C PRO A 79 -13.65 18.67 21.75
N GLY A 80 -13.55 17.35 21.81
CA GLY A 80 -14.64 16.39 21.59
C GLY A 80 -15.05 16.17 20.13
N ALA A 81 -14.31 16.70 19.15
CA ALA A 81 -14.59 16.49 17.72
C ALA A 81 -14.39 15.03 17.29
N ALA A 82 -13.41 14.35 17.90
CA ALA A 82 -13.14 12.94 17.65
C ALA A 82 -14.03 11.98 18.46
N GLY A 83 -14.94 12.52 19.27
CA GLY A 83 -15.80 11.76 20.17
C GLY A 83 -15.16 11.45 21.52
N SER A 84 -15.94 10.84 22.41
CA SER A 84 -15.57 10.63 23.83
C SER A 84 -14.27 9.86 24.07
N HIS A 85 -13.90 8.96 23.15
CA HIS A 85 -12.70 8.11 23.26
C HIS A 85 -11.68 8.38 22.14
N GLY A 86 -11.93 9.37 21.28
CA GLY A 86 -11.11 9.63 20.09
C GLY A 86 -11.04 8.45 19.10
N GLU A 87 -11.99 7.51 19.19
CA GLU A 87 -12.02 6.28 18.41
C GLU A 87 -13.13 6.32 17.36
N ALA A 88 -12.80 5.96 16.12
CA ALA A 88 -13.76 5.81 15.04
C ALA A 88 -13.52 4.53 14.25
N GLY A 89 -14.60 3.82 13.91
CA GLY A 89 -14.53 2.69 13.00
C GLY A 89 -14.07 3.11 11.61
N LEU A 90 -13.28 2.27 10.94
CA LEU A 90 -12.81 2.50 9.58
C LEU A 90 -13.23 1.38 8.63
N THR A 91 -13.39 1.77 7.36
CA THR A 91 -13.57 0.84 6.24
C THR A 91 -12.76 1.29 5.04
N GLY A 92 -12.34 0.36 4.19
CA GLY A 92 -11.47 0.67 3.06
C GLY A 92 -11.13 -0.53 2.20
N PHE A 93 -10.07 -0.39 1.40
CA PHE A 93 -9.56 -1.40 0.50
C PHE A 93 -8.04 -1.47 0.51
N VAL A 94 -7.52 -2.65 0.20
CA VAL A 94 -6.09 -2.93 0.03
C VAL A 94 -5.86 -3.64 -1.30
N SER A 95 -4.81 -3.25 -2.01
CA SER A 95 -4.39 -3.94 -3.24
C SER A 95 -3.60 -5.21 -2.94
N GLU A 96 -3.61 -6.13 -3.90
CA GLU A 96 -2.68 -7.26 -3.90
C GLU A 96 -1.24 -6.80 -4.23
N GLY A 97 -0.26 -7.69 -4.01
CA GLY A 97 1.16 -7.44 -4.30
C GLY A 97 2.04 -7.24 -3.07
N ALA A 98 3.35 -7.23 -3.27
CA ALA A 98 4.34 -7.18 -2.18
C ALA A 98 4.35 -5.87 -1.37
N GLN A 99 3.92 -4.76 -1.98
CA GLN A 99 3.87 -3.43 -1.38
C GLN A 99 2.50 -2.81 -1.64
N SER A 100 1.51 -3.27 -0.87
CA SER A 100 0.11 -2.95 -1.08
C SER A 100 -0.19 -1.46 -0.95
N THR A 101 -0.95 -0.94 -1.91
CA THR A 101 -1.63 0.35 -1.78
C THR A 101 -2.88 0.18 -0.92
N VAL A 102 -3.25 1.23 -0.18
CA VAL A 102 -4.41 1.24 0.68
C VAL A 102 -5.24 2.50 0.48
N THR A 103 -6.53 2.37 0.73
CA THR A 103 -7.44 3.49 0.95
C THR A 103 -8.38 3.13 2.08
N PHE A 104 -8.63 4.04 3.00
CA PHE A 104 -9.61 3.83 4.07
C PHE A 104 -10.19 5.16 4.55
N SER A 105 -11.36 5.11 5.18
CA SER A 105 -12.04 6.30 5.69
C SER A 105 -12.67 6.05 7.06
N VAL A 106 -12.77 7.10 7.84
CA VAL A 106 -13.45 7.16 9.14
C VAL A 106 -14.53 8.23 9.12
N LEU A 107 -15.62 7.98 9.84
CA LEU A 107 -16.62 8.98 10.19
C LEU A 107 -16.51 9.24 11.69
N TRP A 108 -16.24 10.49 12.06
CA TRP A 108 -16.13 10.91 13.45
C TRP A 108 -17.51 11.16 14.06
N GLU A 109 -17.62 11.06 15.38
CA GLU A 109 -18.89 11.18 16.12
C GLU A 109 -19.63 12.49 15.81
N GLN A 110 -18.90 13.60 15.64
CA GLN A 110 -19.49 14.92 15.33
C GLN A 110 -19.72 15.17 13.83
N GLY A 111 -19.64 14.13 12.99
CA GLY A 111 -20.05 14.17 11.58
C GLY A 111 -18.97 14.59 10.58
N SER A 112 -17.78 15.01 11.03
CA SER A 112 -16.63 15.13 10.13
C SER A 112 -16.17 13.75 9.65
N CYS A 113 -15.50 13.68 8.50
CA CYS A 113 -14.89 12.44 8.02
C CYS A 113 -13.45 12.66 7.56
N THR A 114 -12.62 11.62 7.67
CA THR A 114 -11.26 11.63 7.15
C THR A 114 -11.05 10.42 6.24
N SER A 115 -10.38 10.64 5.12
CA SER A 115 -9.95 9.56 4.21
C SER A 115 -8.45 9.60 4.03
N TRP A 116 -7.83 8.42 4.03
CA TRP A 116 -6.41 8.22 3.76
C TRP A 116 -6.23 7.44 2.47
N VAL A 117 -5.18 7.77 1.74
CA VAL A 117 -4.62 6.95 0.65
C VAL A 117 -3.13 6.78 0.89
N GLY A 118 -2.58 5.62 0.56
CA GLY A 118 -1.18 5.38 0.83
C GLY A 118 -0.65 4.05 0.33
N GLN A 119 0.56 3.73 0.76
CA GLN A 119 1.25 2.50 0.39
C GLN A 119 2.08 1.96 1.56
N CYS A 120 2.01 0.64 1.73
CA CYS A 120 2.77 -0.12 2.69
C CYS A 120 4.12 -0.53 2.09
N PHE A 121 5.20 -0.12 2.73
CA PHE A 121 6.57 -0.45 2.36
C PHE A 121 7.20 -1.33 3.44
N THR A 122 7.89 -2.39 3.02
CA THR A 122 8.82 -3.07 3.92
C THR A 122 10.23 -2.57 3.62
N MET A 123 10.86 -2.01 4.65
CA MET A 123 12.16 -1.37 4.60
C MET A 123 13.28 -2.43 4.62
N PRO A 124 14.52 -2.07 4.21
CA PRO A 124 15.65 -3.02 4.19
C PRO A 124 15.98 -3.66 5.55
N ASN A 125 15.67 -2.98 6.66
CA ASN A 125 15.82 -3.48 8.03
C ASN A 125 14.67 -4.42 8.47
N GLY A 126 13.69 -4.70 7.60
CA GLY A 126 12.51 -5.50 7.91
C GLY A 126 11.36 -4.74 8.57
N GLU A 127 11.56 -3.46 8.89
CA GLU A 127 10.50 -2.60 9.41
C GLU A 127 9.42 -2.36 8.36
N ARG A 128 8.17 -2.27 8.80
CA ARG A 128 7.05 -1.92 7.92
C ARG A 128 6.60 -0.50 8.21
N VAL A 129 6.52 0.30 7.16
CA VAL A 129 6.03 1.67 7.19
C VAL A 129 4.85 1.82 6.25
N LEU A 130 3.81 2.52 6.71
CA LEU A 130 2.65 2.86 5.90
C LEU A 130 2.68 4.38 5.67
N LYS A 131 3.01 4.77 4.44
CA LYS A 131 3.11 6.17 4.01
C LYS A 131 1.77 6.61 3.46
N THR A 132 1.15 7.62 4.05
CA THR A 132 -0.21 8.04 3.67
C THR A 132 -0.35 9.54 3.57
N HIS A 133 -1.26 9.97 2.71
CA HIS A 133 -1.83 11.31 2.74
C HIS A 133 -3.29 11.22 3.16
N TRP A 134 -3.79 12.25 3.81
CA TRP A 134 -5.18 12.31 4.25
C TRP A 134 -5.88 13.61 3.87
N MET A 135 -7.20 13.51 3.79
CA MET A 135 -8.11 14.65 3.72
C MET A 135 -9.12 14.56 4.85
N LEU A 136 -9.21 15.62 5.66
CA LEU A 136 -10.24 15.78 6.69
C LEU A 136 -11.30 16.74 6.17
N ARG A 137 -12.55 16.29 6.19
CA ARG A 137 -13.72 17.04 5.80
C ARG A 137 -14.55 17.43 7.02
N SER A 138 -14.59 18.72 7.34
CA SER A 138 -15.50 19.28 8.34
C SER A 138 -16.91 19.44 7.77
N VAL A 139 -17.91 19.43 8.66
CA VAL A 139 -19.30 19.77 8.32
C VAL A 139 -19.38 21.28 8.06
N ALA A 140 -19.84 21.66 6.86
CA ALA A 140 -20.09 23.05 6.51
C ALA A 140 -21.54 23.41 6.84
N LYS A 141 -21.79 24.61 7.39
CA LYS A 141 -23.15 25.07 7.70
C LYS A 141 -23.99 25.34 6.45
N ASN A 142 -23.33 25.76 5.37
CA ASN A 142 -23.96 26.10 4.10
C ASN A 142 -22.91 26.01 2.96
N PRO A 143 -23.35 26.01 1.68
CA PRO A 143 -22.43 25.94 0.55
C PRO A 143 -21.46 27.12 0.42
N ALA A 144 -21.80 28.31 0.95
CA ALA A 144 -20.92 29.48 0.86
C ALA A 144 -19.70 29.36 1.80
N GLU A 145 -19.83 28.68 2.94
CA GLU A 145 -18.73 28.38 3.87
C GLU A 145 -17.93 27.12 3.52
N ASN A 146 -18.33 26.40 2.47
CA ASN A 146 -17.73 25.13 2.06
C ASN A 146 -16.23 25.21 1.74
N TRP A 147 -15.77 26.36 1.23
CA TRP A 147 -14.42 26.53 0.69
C TRP A 147 -13.29 26.24 1.71
N MET A 148 -13.56 26.41 3.01
CA MET A 148 -12.60 26.18 4.10
C MET A 148 -12.80 24.84 4.84
N SER A 149 -13.67 23.97 4.34
CA SER A 149 -14.12 22.77 5.07
C SER A 149 -13.28 21.52 4.79
N THR A 150 -12.24 21.62 3.95
CA THR A 150 -11.35 20.49 3.63
C THR A 150 -9.92 20.83 4.02
N ARG A 151 -9.31 19.99 4.86
CA ARG A 151 -7.89 20.04 5.23
C ARG A 151 -7.19 18.82 4.66
N PHE A 152 -5.89 18.93 4.42
CA PHE A 152 -5.04 17.83 3.95
C PHE A 152 -3.78 17.73 4.81
N GLY A 153 -3.18 16.55 4.83
CA GLY A 153 -1.92 16.32 5.52
C GLY A 153 -1.28 14.98 5.15
N GLU A 154 -0.18 14.69 5.81
CA GLU A 154 0.54 13.42 5.71
C GLU A 154 0.49 12.74 7.08
N ASP A 155 0.26 11.42 7.08
CA ASP A 155 0.53 10.58 8.25
C ASP A 155 1.48 9.46 7.83
N ASN A 156 2.60 9.34 8.53
CA ASN A 156 3.47 8.19 8.44
C ASN A 156 3.19 7.27 9.62
N PHE A 157 2.93 5.99 9.34
CA PHE A 157 2.74 5.01 10.38
C PHE A 157 3.87 3.97 10.39
N THR A 158 4.27 3.57 11.59
CA THR A 158 5.17 2.43 11.83
C THR A 158 4.37 1.28 12.42
N PHE A 159 4.69 0.06 11.99
CA PHE A 159 4.03 -1.15 12.51
C PHE A 159 4.42 -1.40 13.97
N VAL A 160 3.45 -1.67 14.84
CA VAL A 160 3.67 -2.00 16.26
C VAL A 160 3.76 -3.53 16.42
N PRO A 161 4.92 -4.09 16.80
CA PRO A 161 5.06 -5.52 17.04
C PRO A 161 4.19 -6.01 18.22
N VAL A 162 3.71 -7.25 18.14
CA VAL A 162 2.82 -7.86 19.16
C VAL A 162 3.48 -7.95 20.55
N ASN A 163 4.81 -7.86 20.62
CA ASN A 163 5.59 -8.07 21.84
C ASN A 163 5.84 -6.78 22.66
N GLU A 164 5.28 -5.63 22.25
CA GLU A 164 5.48 -4.34 22.93
C GLU A 164 4.24 -3.84 23.68
N LYS A 165 3.46 -4.76 24.28
CA LYS A 165 2.36 -4.41 25.20
C LYS A 165 2.83 -4.27 26.64
#